data_AF-A0A158FX15-F1
#
_entry.id   AF-A0A158FX15-F1
#
_cell.length_a   1.000
_cell.length_b   1.000
_cell.length_c   1.000
_cell.angle_alpha   90.00
_cell.angle_beta   90.00
_cell.angle_gamma   90.00
#
_symmetry.space_group_name_H-M   'P 1'
#
loop_
_entity.id
_entity.type
_entity.pdbx_description
1 polymer ?
#
loop_
_entity_poly.entity_id
_entity_poly.type
_entity_poly.pdbx_seq_one_letter_code
_entity_poly.pdbx_strand_id
1 'polypeptide(L)'
;MNSVVRHTSACRGVGTVTLGRQYDSIVDYVGPLEAGDQWAGYLGAHPADNDNFNNTNRVNNAIKYTSRTIGGFTFGGMYSLGGVAGDATRNQIWSLGGGYVNGPLVLGAGYLNVRNPNVSFYGSGGAVAATTAGVPGSNLGNSPVISGYASAHTLQVVGTGAAYTFGAATIGATYSNTRFKGLGDTTSGPVPPGGISGTASLNNAELNFKYQLTPALLLGAEYVFTKSSGVDGASGAKYHQGALGVDYFLSKRTDVYVVGVYQKASGTDSTGKAAVASVSQITPSSSDRQAALRVAIRHKF
;
A
#
# COMPACT_ATOMS: atom_id res chain seq x y z
N MET A 1 11.79 -12.92 -18.75
CA MET A 1 12.88 -13.92 -18.71
C MET A 1 13.86 -13.52 -17.62
N ASN A 2 13.87 -14.25 -16.50
CA ASN A 2 15.00 -14.32 -15.57
C ASN A 2 15.02 -15.76 -15.08
N SER A 3 16.01 -16.52 -15.57
CA SER A 3 16.21 -17.92 -15.21
C SER A 3 16.74 -17.96 -13.78
N VAL A 4 15.90 -18.38 -12.84
CA VAL A 4 16.35 -18.76 -11.49
C VAL A 4 16.68 -20.24 -11.54
N VAL A 5 17.96 -20.57 -11.37
CA VAL A 5 18.45 -21.94 -11.22
C VAL A 5 17.75 -22.56 -10.00
N ARG A 6 16.86 -23.53 -10.23
CA ARG A 6 16.30 -24.37 -9.18
C ARG A 6 17.27 -25.53 -8.94
N HIS A 7 18.05 -25.45 -7.87
CA HIS A 7 18.66 -26.65 -7.30
C HIS A 7 17.62 -27.34 -6.41
N THR A 8 17.05 -28.43 -6.94
CA THR A 8 16.35 -29.43 -6.13
C THR A 8 17.36 -30.27 -5.38
N SER A 9 17.38 -30.15 -4.06
CA SER A 9 17.93 -31.17 -3.17
C SER A 9 17.00 -31.25 -1.96
N ALA A 10 16.53 -32.47 -1.68
CA ALA A 10 15.58 -32.77 -0.62
C ALA A 10 16.24 -32.59 0.77
N CYS A 11 16.33 -31.35 1.21
CA CYS A 11 16.36 -30.97 2.61
C CYS A 11 15.11 -30.08 2.78
N ARG A 12 14.15 -30.45 3.64
CA ARG A 12 12.90 -29.69 3.80
C ARG A 12 13.24 -28.29 4.34
N GLY A 13 13.49 -27.35 3.43
CA GLY A 13 13.96 -26.00 3.74
C GLY A 13 13.07 -25.33 4.78
N VAL A 14 13.69 -24.58 5.69
CA VAL A 14 12.96 -23.82 6.72
C VAL A 14 12.25 -22.60 6.12
N GLY A 15 12.72 -22.12 4.98
CA GLY A 15 12.17 -21.00 4.23
C GLY A 15 13.12 -20.58 3.11
N THR A 16 12.88 -19.39 2.55
CA THR A 16 13.67 -18.77 1.48
C THR A 16 14.22 -17.44 1.96
N VAL A 17 15.49 -17.16 1.66
CA VAL A 17 16.09 -15.83 1.82
C VAL A 17 16.27 -15.19 0.45
N THR A 18 15.83 -13.94 0.29
CA THR A 18 16.04 -13.13 -0.91
C THR A 18 16.76 -11.83 -0.58
N LEU A 19 17.50 -11.31 -1.57
CA LEU A 19 18.28 -10.08 -1.47
C LEU A 19 17.88 -9.11 -2.58
N GLY A 20 18.05 -7.81 -2.37
CA GLY A 20 17.89 -6.78 -3.41
C GLY A 20 16.63 -5.93 -3.24
N ARG A 21 15.85 -5.75 -4.31
CA ARG A 21 14.60 -4.96 -4.28
C ARG A 21 13.42 -5.87 -3.96
N GLN A 22 12.81 -5.68 -2.80
CA GLN A 22 11.78 -6.56 -2.24
C GLN A 22 10.49 -5.80 -1.93
N TYR A 23 9.37 -6.51 -1.98
CA TYR A 23 8.13 -6.07 -1.32
C TYR A 23 8.25 -6.26 0.20
N ASP A 24 7.61 -5.38 0.97
CA ASP A 24 7.54 -5.50 2.42
C ASP A 24 6.42 -6.45 2.88
N SER A 25 6.40 -6.81 4.17
CA SER A 25 5.46 -7.81 4.69
C SER A 25 3.99 -7.35 4.72
N ILE A 26 3.67 -6.05 4.64
CA ILE A 26 2.29 -5.61 4.44
C ILE A 26 1.80 -6.06 3.06
N VAL A 27 2.61 -5.79 2.02
CA VAL A 27 2.32 -6.22 0.65
C VAL A 27 2.19 -7.73 0.55
N ASP A 28 3.07 -8.50 1.20
CA ASP A 28 3.04 -9.97 1.04
C ASP A 28 1.81 -10.63 1.65
N TYR A 29 1.39 -10.16 2.83
CA TYR A 29 0.42 -10.88 3.66
C TYR A 29 -0.94 -10.22 3.73
N VAL A 30 -1.05 -8.91 3.50
CA VAL A 30 -2.32 -8.16 3.60
C VAL A 30 -2.76 -7.61 2.24
N GLY A 31 -1.83 -7.14 1.41
CA GLY A 31 -2.10 -6.64 0.05
C GLY A 31 -3.06 -7.52 -0.78
N PRO A 32 -2.84 -8.86 -0.87
CA PRO A 32 -3.71 -9.75 -1.63
C PRO A 32 -5.17 -9.80 -1.18
N LEU A 33 -5.49 -9.28 0.00
CA LEU A 33 -6.84 -9.23 0.57
C LEU A 33 -7.58 -7.93 0.22
N GLU A 34 -6.88 -6.91 -0.28
CA GLU A 34 -7.43 -5.67 -0.82
C GLU A 34 -8.03 -5.90 -2.22
N ALA A 35 -9.11 -5.21 -2.57
CA ALA A 35 -9.71 -5.27 -3.89
C ALA A 35 -8.77 -4.78 -5.00
N GLY A 36 -7.89 -3.82 -4.70
CA GLY A 36 -6.87 -3.29 -5.61
C GLY A 36 -5.98 -4.38 -6.24
N ASP A 37 -5.46 -5.30 -5.41
CA ASP A 37 -4.62 -6.42 -5.85
C ASP A 37 -5.42 -7.59 -6.46
N GLN A 38 -6.75 -7.62 -6.27
CA GLN A 38 -7.59 -8.71 -6.77
C GLN A 38 -8.18 -8.44 -8.16
N TRP A 39 -8.84 -7.31 -8.36
CA TRP A 39 -9.59 -7.00 -9.58
C TRP A 39 -9.72 -5.51 -9.88
N ALA A 40 -9.69 -4.63 -8.87
CA ALA A 40 -9.91 -3.20 -9.06
C ALA A 40 -8.68 -2.47 -9.63
N GLY A 41 -7.48 -3.08 -9.49
CA GLY A 41 -6.21 -2.43 -9.82
C GLY A 41 -5.96 -1.20 -8.96
N TYR A 42 -4.99 -0.38 -9.36
CA TYR A 42 -4.61 0.80 -8.57
C TYR A 42 -5.74 1.81 -8.32
N LEU A 43 -6.81 1.82 -9.13
CA LEU A 43 -7.92 2.75 -8.91
C LEU A 43 -8.75 2.38 -7.66
N GLY A 44 -8.82 1.09 -7.32
CA GLY A 44 -9.50 0.62 -6.11
C GLY A 44 -8.61 0.61 -4.87
N ALA A 45 -7.33 0.94 -5.02
CA ALA A 45 -6.42 1.03 -3.88
C ALA A 45 -6.91 2.07 -2.86
N HIS A 46 -6.56 1.86 -1.59
CA HIS A 46 -6.74 2.86 -0.55
C HIS A 46 -6.17 4.23 -0.98
N PRO A 47 -6.75 5.36 -0.54
CA PRO A 47 -6.29 6.70 -0.93
C PRO A 47 -4.78 6.89 -0.77
N ALA A 48 -4.12 7.31 -1.85
CA ALA A 48 -2.68 7.46 -1.99
C ALA A 48 -1.83 6.22 -1.69
N ASP A 49 -2.45 5.03 -1.63
CA ASP A 49 -1.82 3.78 -1.18
C ASP A 49 -1.05 4.00 0.13
N ASN A 50 -1.70 4.71 1.07
CA ASN A 50 -1.03 5.24 2.27
C ASN A 50 -0.49 4.14 3.20
N ASP A 51 -1.03 2.94 3.13
CA ASP A 51 -0.58 1.74 3.85
C ASP A 51 0.26 0.78 2.99
N ASN A 52 0.48 1.11 1.72
CA ASN A 52 1.24 0.32 0.75
C ASN A 52 0.63 -1.06 0.45
N PHE A 53 -0.67 -1.28 0.66
CA PHE A 53 -1.31 -2.57 0.33
C PHE A 53 -1.21 -2.87 -1.17
N ASN A 54 -1.44 -1.86 -2.01
CA ASN A 54 -1.36 -1.95 -3.47
C ASN A 54 0.07 -1.74 -4.00
N ASN A 55 1.07 -1.90 -3.13
CA ASN A 55 2.46 -2.14 -3.48
C ASN A 55 3.18 -1.03 -4.28
N THR A 56 2.70 0.22 -4.16
CA THR A 56 3.27 1.39 -4.85
C THR A 56 4.76 1.57 -4.55
N ASN A 57 5.18 1.30 -3.32
CA ASN A 57 6.57 1.41 -2.89
C ASN A 57 7.19 0.03 -2.68
N ARG A 58 8.48 -0.10 -3.04
CA ARG A 58 9.29 -1.31 -2.81
C ARG A 58 10.61 -0.92 -2.18
N VAL A 59 11.18 -1.84 -1.41
CA VAL A 59 12.35 -1.56 -0.59
C VAL A 59 13.61 -2.06 -1.29
N ASN A 60 14.58 -1.15 -1.51
CA ASN A 60 15.90 -1.48 -2.04
C ASN A 60 16.83 -2.01 -0.94
N ASN A 61 17.92 -2.68 -1.33
CA ASN A 61 18.98 -3.16 -0.42
C ASN A 61 18.43 -4.02 0.74
N ALA A 62 17.38 -4.78 0.46
CA ALA A 62 16.67 -5.55 1.46
C ALA A 62 17.18 -6.99 1.52
N ILE A 63 17.23 -7.51 2.74
CA ILE A 63 17.32 -8.94 3.04
C ILE A 63 15.93 -9.36 3.52
N LYS A 64 15.36 -10.38 2.92
CA LYS A 64 14.02 -10.87 3.25
C LYS A 64 14.04 -12.37 3.48
N TYR A 65 13.30 -12.80 4.50
CA TYR A 65 13.04 -14.20 4.78
C TYR A 65 11.55 -14.49 4.71
N THR A 66 11.20 -15.59 4.05
CA THR A 66 9.83 -16.14 4.03
C THR A 66 9.89 -17.60 4.44
N SER A 67 9.13 -17.98 5.46
CA SER A 67 9.06 -19.35 5.94
C SER A 67 8.47 -20.29 4.90
N ARG A 68 8.73 -21.59 5.02
CA ARG A 68 7.81 -22.58 4.43
C ARG A 68 6.43 -22.46 5.09
N THR A 69 5.40 -23.01 4.45
CA THR A 69 4.09 -23.15 5.07
C THR A 69 4.10 -24.26 6.13
N ILE A 70 3.57 -23.97 7.31
CA ILE A 70 3.49 -24.89 8.46
C ILE A 70 2.04 -24.88 8.95
N GLY A 71 1.30 -25.97 8.70
CA GLY A 71 -0.10 -26.08 9.14
C GLY A 71 -0.99 -24.94 8.66
N GLY A 72 -0.79 -24.45 7.44
CA GLY A 72 -1.52 -23.31 6.87
C GLY A 72 -0.88 -21.94 7.14
N PHE A 73 0.05 -21.84 8.09
CA PHE A 73 0.74 -20.58 8.40
C PHE A 73 1.97 -20.36 7.53
N THR A 74 2.15 -19.13 7.04
CA THR A 74 3.40 -18.64 6.44
C THR A 74 3.74 -17.32 7.12
N PHE A 75 5.01 -17.11 7.49
CA PHE A 75 5.46 -15.85 8.09
C PHE A 75 6.79 -15.42 7.50
N GLY A 76 7.11 -14.15 7.67
CA GLY A 76 8.35 -13.61 7.14
C GLY A 76 8.66 -12.23 7.70
N GLY A 77 9.81 -11.74 7.25
CA GLY A 77 10.29 -10.44 7.61
C GLY A 77 11.32 -9.95 6.62
N MET A 78 11.51 -8.64 6.62
CA MET A 78 12.46 -7.97 5.76
C MET A 78 13.17 -6.88 6.55
N TYR A 79 14.44 -6.68 6.24
CA TYR A 79 15.25 -5.59 6.75
C TYR A 79 16.08 -4.97 5.63
N SER A 80 16.11 -3.64 5.56
CA SER A 80 16.93 -2.85 4.65
C SER A 80 17.76 -1.85 5.45
N LEU A 81 19.06 -1.87 5.17
CA LEU A 81 20.02 -0.92 5.72
C LEU A 81 19.86 0.41 5.00
N GLY A 82 19.70 1.50 5.75
CA GLY A 82 19.50 2.82 5.17
C GLY A 82 20.77 3.47 4.59
N GLY A 83 21.95 2.90 4.87
CA GLY A 83 23.19 3.20 4.16
C GLY A 83 23.83 4.56 4.49
N VAL A 84 23.51 5.17 5.65
CA VAL A 84 24.08 6.45 6.06
C VAL A 84 25.24 6.24 7.04
N ALA A 85 26.42 6.72 6.68
CA ALA A 85 27.62 6.58 7.51
C ALA A 85 27.43 7.32 8.85
N GLY A 86 27.75 6.65 9.96
CA GLY A 86 27.63 7.21 11.30
C GLY A 86 26.21 7.18 11.89
N ASP A 87 25.18 6.78 11.14
CA ASP A 87 23.80 6.62 11.64
C ASP A 87 23.20 5.30 11.14
N ALA A 88 23.23 4.28 12.00
CA ALA A 88 22.76 2.94 11.67
C ALA A 88 21.24 2.85 11.48
N THR A 89 20.48 3.86 11.95
CA THR A 89 19.00 3.83 11.95
C THR A 89 18.38 4.71 10.89
N ARG A 90 19.13 5.70 10.40
CA ARG A 90 18.74 6.58 9.31
C ARG A 90 18.37 5.76 8.08
N ASN A 91 17.24 6.09 7.45
CA ASN A 91 16.72 5.47 6.24
C ASN A 91 16.46 3.94 6.33
N GLN A 92 16.59 3.30 7.51
CA GLN A 92 16.34 1.87 7.64
C GLN A 92 14.86 1.57 7.40
N ILE A 93 14.58 0.38 6.85
CA ILE A 93 13.22 -0.12 6.67
C ILE A 93 13.16 -1.56 7.15
N TRP A 94 12.15 -1.89 7.94
CA TRP A 94 11.90 -3.27 8.31
C TRP A 94 10.42 -3.58 8.39
N SER A 95 10.09 -4.84 8.15
CA SER A 95 8.73 -5.33 8.22
C SER A 95 8.70 -6.78 8.69
N LEU A 96 7.56 -7.14 9.28
CA LEU A 96 7.25 -8.48 9.73
C LEU A 96 5.80 -8.75 9.35
N GLY A 97 5.47 -10.01 9.07
CA GLY A 97 4.08 -10.38 8.84
C GLY A 97 3.89 -11.87 8.73
N GLY A 98 2.63 -12.25 8.62
CA GLY A 98 2.23 -13.62 8.40
C GLY A 98 0.83 -13.73 7.85
N GLY A 99 0.61 -14.84 7.18
CA GLY A 99 -0.68 -15.24 6.63
C GLY A 99 -1.04 -16.64 7.07
N TYR A 100 -2.33 -16.92 7.03
CA TYR A 100 -2.89 -18.24 7.31
C TYR A 100 -3.90 -18.61 6.22
N VAL A 101 -3.76 -19.81 5.68
CA VAL A 101 -4.71 -20.38 4.71
C VAL A 101 -5.18 -21.72 5.22
N ASN A 102 -6.50 -21.86 5.37
CA ASN A 102 -7.13 -23.12 5.74
C ASN A 102 -8.49 -23.26 5.04
N GLY A 103 -8.51 -24.06 3.97
CA GLY A 103 -9.70 -24.22 3.13
C GLY A 103 -10.19 -22.87 2.58
N PRO A 104 -11.45 -22.48 2.82
CA PRO A 104 -12.04 -21.24 2.30
C PRO A 104 -11.54 -19.96 2.99
N LEU A 105 -10.86 -20.08 4.14
CA LEU A 105 -10.43 -18.94 4.94
C LEU A 105 -8.98 -18.56 4.61
N VAL A 106 -8.78 -17.26 4.36
CA VAL A 106 -7.47 -16.61 4.27
C VAL A 106 -7.40 -15.48 5.29
N LEU A 107 -6.32 -15.44 6.07
CA LEU A 107 -6.02 -14.35 7.01
C LEU A 107 -4.65 -13.78 6.70
N GLY A 108 -4.46 -12.50 7.00
CA GLY A 108 -3.19 -11.80 6.82
C GLY A 108 -3.00 -10.73 7.87
N ALA A 109 -1.77 -10.57 8.35
CA ALA A 109 -1.36 -9.45 9.19
C ALA A 109 0.08 -9.05 8.90
N GLY A 110 0.36 -7.75 9.01
CA GLY A 110 1.67 -7.20 8.74
C GLY A 110 1.96 -5.93 9.54
N TYR A 111 3.24 -5.66 9.69
CA TYR A 111 3.79 -4.45 10.27
C TYR A 111 4.94 -3.96 9.40
N LEU A 112 4.97 -2.65 9.14
CA LEU A 112 6.03 -1.97 8.42
C LEU A 112 6.50 -0.75 9.23
N ASN A 113 7.81 -0.59 9.36
CA ASN A 113 8.46 0.61 9.89
C ASN A 113 9.49 1.13 8.89
N VAL A 114 9.40 2.43 8.61
CA VAL A 114 10.24 3.12 7.65
C VAL A 114 10.79 4.37 8.32
N ARG A 115 12.10 4.51 8.40
CA ARG A 115 12.76 5.74 8.87
C ARG A 115 13.02 6.68 7.71
N ASN A 116 12.77 7.97 7.92
CA ASN A 116 12.89 9.03 6.91
C ASN A 116 12.16 8.67 5.59
N PRO A 117 10.85 8.31 5.66
CA PRO A 117 10.08 7.73 4.55
C PRO A 117 10.11 8.54 3.27
N ASN A 118 10.22 9.87 3.37
CA ASN A 118 10.32 10.76 2.22
C ASN A 118 11.48 10.39 1.29
N VAL A 119 12.62 9.94 1.81
CA VAL A 119 13.77 9.54 1.00
C VAL A 119 13.86 8.02 0.87
N SER A 120 13.75 7.29 1.98
CA SER A 120 14.03 5.84 2.00
C SER A 120 12.95 4.99 1.31
N PHE A 121 11.71 5.46 1.25
CA PHE A 121 10.57 4.68 0.77
C PHE A 121 9.92 5.33 -0.45
N TYR A 122 9.41 6.55 -0.30
CA TYR A 122 8.80 7.30 -1.41
C TYR A 122 9.83 7.76 -2.45
N GLY A 123 11.09 7.96 -2.06
CA GLY A 123 12.20 8.25 -2.98
C GLY A 123 12.81 7.00 -3.64
N SER A 124 12.38 5.78 -3.28
CA SER A 124 13.05 4.54 -3.71
C SER A 124 12.85 4.15 -5.17
N GLY A 125 11.91 4.81 -5.88
CA GLY A 125 11.44 4.44 -7.21
C GLY A 125 12.12 5.14 -8.39
N GLY A 126 13.04 6.08 -8.16
CA GLY A 126 13.65 6.83 -9.26
C GLY A 126 14.42 8.08 -8.82
N ALA A 127 14.29 9.17 -9.59
CA ALA A 127 14.95 10.44 -9.31
C ALA A 127 14.41 11.04 -8.01
N VAL A 128 15.23 11.03 -6.96
CA VAL A 128 14.93 11.66 -5.67
C VAL A 128 14.89 13.17 -5.86
N ALA A 129 13.91 13.83 -5.25
CA ALA A 129 13.80 15.29 -5.22
C ALA A 129 15.10 15.93 -4.70
N ALA A 130 15.52 17.03 -5.34
CA ALA A 130 16.77 17.70 -5.01
C ALA A 130 16.81 18.16 -3.54
N THR A 131 17.99 18.11 -2.94
CA THR A 131 18.24 18.67 -1.61
C THR A 131 18.65 20.13 -1.76
N THR A 132 17.95 21.03 -1.08
CA THR A 132 18.23 22.47 -1.09
C THR A 132 18.55 22.91 0.33
N ALA A 133 19.71 23.57 0.53
CA ALA A 133 20.17 24.02 1.84
C ALA A 133 20.15 22.92 2.94
N GLY A 134 20.47 21.68 2.56
CA GLY A 134 20.49 20.53 3.48
C GLY A 134 19.13 19.88 3.76
N VAL A 135 18.04 20.37 3.18
CA VAL A 135 16.69 19.80 3.32
C VAL A 135 16.33 19.00 2.07
N PRO A 136 16.04 17.68 2.18
CA PRO A 136 15.55 16.90 1.04
C PRO A 136 14.22 17.46 0.53
N GLY A 137 14.03 17.52 -0.80
CA GLY A 137 12.72 17.82 -1.38
C GLY A 137 11.67 16.73 -1.10
N SER A 138 10.39 17.01 -1.38
CA SER A 138 9.31 16.04 -1.18
C SER A 138 9.26 15.00 -2.30
N ASN A 139 9.18 13.72 -1.94
CA ASN A 139 8.95 12.58 -2.84
C ASN A 139 7.57 11.93 -2.63
N LEU A 140 6.70 12.46 -1.76
CA LEU A 140 5.37 11.89 -1.49
C LEU A 140 4.35 12.13 -2.63
N GLY A 141 4.81 12.69 -3.75
CA GLY A 141 3.98 13.06 -4.89
C GLY A 141 2.97 14.16 -4.56
N ASN A 142 1.96 14.30 -5.40
CA ASN A 142 1.02 15.41 -5.36
C ASN A 142 -0.30 15.08 -4.64
N SER A 143 -0.47 13.87 -4.10
CA SER A 143 -1.73 13.50 -3.45
C SER A 143 -1.89 14.25 -2.12
N PRO A 144 -2.95 15.07 -1.96
CA PRO A 144 -3.18 15.82 -0.73
C PRO A 144 -3.48 14.92 0.48
N VAL A 145 -3.72 13.62 0.28
CA VAL A 145 -3.93 12.64 1.36
C VAL A 145 -2.69 12.54 2.25
N ILE A 146 -1.48 12.60 1.67
CA ILE A 146 -0.22 12.40 2.40
C ILE A 146 0.89 13.42 2.10
N SER A 147 0.78 14.24 1.04
CA SER A 147 1.89 15.08 0.55
C SER A 147 2.42 16.09 1.58
N GLY A 148 1.60 16.51 2.55
CA GLY A 148 2.02 17.39 3.64
C GLY A 148 2.88 16.73 4.73
N TYR A 149 3.04 15.40 4.69
CA TYR A 149 3.75 14.64 5.73
C TYR A 149 5.20 14.29 5.35
N ALA A 150 5.79 14.97 4.37
CA ALA A 150 7.13 14.68 3.88
C ALA A 150 8.23 14.87 4.96
N SER A 151 8.01 15.72 5.96
CA SER A 151 8.92 15.92 7.10
C SER A 151 8.79 14.85 8.20
N ALA A 152 7.99 13.80 8.00
CA ALA A 152 7.87 12.74 9.00
C ALA A 152 9.21 12.01 9.17
N HIS A 153 9.68 11.92 10.41
CA HIS A 153 10.85 11.10 10.74
C HIS A 153 10.58 9.60 10.57
N THR A 154 9.33 9.14 10.74
CA THR A 154 8.99 7.70 10.66
C THR A 154 7.60 7.48 10.10
N LEU A 155 7.49 6.56 9.14
CA LEU A 155 6.23 5.96 8.74
C LEU A 155 6.11 4.59 9.42
N GLN A 156 4.94 4.34 10.00
CA GLN A 156 4.58 3.04 10.57
C GLN A 156 3.24 2.60 9.98
N VAL A 157 3.14 1.35 9.54
CA VAL A 157 1.89 0.75 9.08
C VAL A 157 1.65 -0.54 9.86
N VAL A 158 0.44 -0.70 10.38
CA VAL A 158 -0.10 -1.99 10.82
C VAL A 158 -1.24 -2.32 9.88
N GLY A 159 -1.26 -3.52 9.32
CA GLY A 159 -2.30 -4.00 8.43
C GLY A 159 -2.81 -5.37 8.86
N THR A 160 -4.10 -5.61 8.66
CA THR A 160 -4.71 -6.93 8.82
C THR A 160 -5.83 -7.12 7.82
N GLY A 161 -6.13 -8.36 7.48
CA GLY A 161 -7.27 -8.68 6.65
C GLY A 161 -7.72 -10.13 6.78
N ALA A 162 -8.91 -10.39 6.28
CA ALA A 162 -9.47 -11.71 6.14
C ALA A 162 -10.27 -11.81 4.84
N ALA A 163 -10.28 -12.99 4.23
CA ALA A 163 -11.19 -13.32 3.16
C ALA A 163 -11.78 -14.72 3.35
N TYR A 164 -13.02 -14.89 2.94
CA TYR A 164 -13.71 -16.17 2.99
C TYR A 164 -14.41 -16.46 1.66
N THR A 165 -14.12 -17.63 1.10
CA THR A 165 -14.72 -18.10 -0.16
C THR A 165 -15.87 -19.08 0.11
N PHE A 166 -17.04 -18.81 -0.46
CA PHE A 166 -18.22 -19.68 -0.40
C PHE A 166 -18.77 -19.89 -1.81
N GLY A 167 -18.61 -21.10 -2.35
CA GLY A 167 -18.94 -21.39 -3.74
C GLY A 167 -18.14 -20.49 -4.71
N ALA A 168 -18.84 -19.75 -5.57
CA ALA A 168 -18.23 -18.82 -6.52
C ALA A 168 -17.99 -17.41 -5.94
N ALA A 169 -18.40 -17.14 -4.70
CA ALA A 169 -18.29 -15.85 -4.05
C ALA A 169 -17.08 -15.81 -3.09
N THR A 170 -16.41 -14.67 -3.01
CA THR A 170 -15.43 -14.37 -1.97
C THR A 170 -15.74 -13.00 -1.39
N ILE A 171 -15.84 -12.94 -0.06
CA ILE A 171 -15.93 -11.68 0.69
C ILE A 171 -14.62 -11.46 1.43
N GLY A 172 -14.10 -10.24 1.38
CA GLY A 172 -12.88 -9.83 2.04
C GLY A 172 -13.10 -8.57 2.85
N ALA A 173 -12.33 -8.41 3.91
CA ALA A 173 -12.24 -7.17 4.65
C ALA A 173 -10.79 -6.91 5.06
N THR A 174 -10.37 -5.65 5.00
CA THR A 174 -9.05 -5.24 5.43
C THR A 174 -9.14 -4.01 6.33
N TYR A 175 -8.15 -3.86 7.21
CA TYR A 175 -7.99 -2.69 8.03
C TYR A 175 -6.51 -2.34 8.14
N SER A 176 -6.20 -1.04 8.12
CA SER A 176 -4.86 -0.55 8.39
C SER A 176 -4.85 0.68 9.27
N ASN A 177 -3.76 0.84 10.02
CA ASN A 177 -3.39 2.06 10.72
C ASN A 177 -2.00 2.51 10.26
N THR A 178 -1.99 3.57 9.48
CA THR A 178 -0.78 4.24 8.98
C THR A 178 -0.48 5.45 9.84
N ARG A 179 0.77 5.64 10.26
CA ARG A 179 1.20 6.80 11.08
C ARG A 179 2.45 7.45 10.51
N PHE A 180 2.38 8.75 10.27
CA PHE A 180 3.51 9.62 10.00
C PHE A 180 3.91 10.31 11.30
N LYS A 181 5.00 9.85 11.91
CA LYS A 181 5.45 10.24 13.25
C LYS A 181 6.66 11.17 13.17
N GLY A 182 6.77 12.09 14.14
CA GLY A 182 7.88 13.02 14.22
C GLY A 182 7.86 13.99 13.05
N LEU A 183 6.69 14.56 12.77
CA LEU A 183 6.53 15.62 11.77
C LEU A 183 7.28 16.87 12.20
N GLY A 184 7.77 17.63 11.23
CA GLY A 184 8.60 18.82 11.47
C GLY A 184 10.12 18.56 11.40
N ASP A 185 10.55 17.33 11.12
CA ASP A 185 11.96 17.00 10.94
C ASP A 185 12.47 17.42 9.56
N THR A 186 13.15 18.57 9.50
CA THR A 186 13.74 19.14 8.28
C THR A 186 14.87 18.28 7.71
N THR A 187 15.44 17.37 8.50
CA THR A 187 16.42 16.43 7.97
C THR A 187 15.74 15.33 7.14
N SER A 188 14.47 15.02 7.39
CA SER A 188 13.71 14.01 6.64
C SER A 188 13.07 14.55 5.37
N GLY A 189 12.62 15.81 5.38
CA GLY A 189 11.96 16.43 4.23
C GLY A 189 11.49 17.86 4.50
N PRO A 190 10.81 18.50 3.54
CA PRO A 190 10.38 19.87 3.67
C PRO A 190 9.26 20.01 4.71
N VAL A 191 9.28 21.13 5.43
CA VAL A 191 8.23 21.52 6.37
C VAL A 191 7.33 22.57 5.70
N PRO A 192 5.99 22.41 5.71
CA PRO A 192 5.09 23.37 5.09
C PRO A 192 5.15 24.76 5.77
N PRO A 193 4.82 25.83 5.04
CA PRO A 193 4.67 27.16 5.63
C PRO A 193 3.65 27.12 6.78
N GLY A 194 4.01 27.67 7.93
CA GLY A 194 3.21 27.59 9.17
C GLY A 194 3.64 26.45 10.12
N GLY A 195 4.55 25.58 9.69
CA GLY A 195 5.04 24.47 10.51
C GLY A 195 4.09 23.28 10.53
N ILE A 196 4.60 22.14 11.00
CA ILE A 196 3.82 20.94 11.27
C ILE A 196 4.55 20.13 12.35
N SER A 197 3.81 19.54 13.28
CA SER A 197 4.43 18.76 14.36
C SER A 197 3.62 17.52 14.75
N GLY A 198 4.22 16.65 15.57
CA GLY A 198 3.52 15.52 16.17
C GLY A 198 3.39 14.30 15.25
N THR A 199 2.19 13.71 15.20
CA THR A 199 1.89 12.48 14.45
C THR A 199 0.56 12.61 13.73
N ALA A 200 0.57 12.37 12.42
CA ALA A 200 -0.65 12.13 11.65
C ALA A 200 -0.93 10.63 11.58
N SER A 201 -2.20 10.24 11.63
CA SER A 201 -2.61 8.85 11.40
C SER A 201 -3.70 8.76 10.36
N LEU A 202 -3.67 7.70 9.54
CA LEU A 202 -4.72 7.35 8.58
C LEU A 202 -5.20 5.94 8.92
N ASN A 203 -6.50 5.76 9.01
CA ASN A 203 -7.13 4.47 9.22
C ASN A 203 -7.92 4.13 7.96
N ASN A 204 -7.62 3.01 7.32
CA ASN A 204 -8.38 2.50 6.19
C ASN A 204 -9.18 1.29 6.65
N ALA A 205 -10.45 1.22 6.27
CA ALA A 205 -11.29 0.07 6.44
C ALA A 205 -11.94 -0.26 5.09
N GLU A 206 -11.69 -1.45 4.59
CA GLU A 206 -12.25 -1.94 3.34
C GLU A 206 -13.15 -3.14 3.57
N LEU A 207 -14.29 -3.14 2.86
CA LEU A 207 -15.06 -4.33 2.58
C LEU A 207 -15.06 -4.56 1.07
N ASN A 208 -14.66 -5.75 0.65
CA ASN A 208 -14.62 -6.13 -0.75
C ASN A 208 -15.34 -7.46 -1.02
N PHE A 209 -15.79 -7.60 -2.25
CA PHE A 209 -16.52 -8.75 -2.72
C PHE A 209 -16.13 -9.05 -4.17
N LYS A 210 -16.00 -10.34 -4.49
CA LYS A 210 -15.92 -10.82 -5.87
C LYS A 210 -16.77 -12.05 -6.08
N TYR A 211 -17.31 -12.19 -7.29
CA TYR A 211 -18.15 -13.31 -7.70
C TYR A 211 -17.75 -13.83 -9.07
N GLN A 212 -17.37 -15.11 -9.12
CA GLN A 212 -17.06 -15.81 -10.37
C GLN A 212 -18.35 -16.28 -11.04
N LEU A 213 -19.04 -15.37 -11.74
CA LEU A 213 -20.35 -15.61 -12.35
C LEU A 213 -20.33 -16.77 -13.36
N THR A 214 -19.27 -16.85 -14.17
CA THR A 214 -18.95 -18.00 -15.02
C THR A 214 -17.44 -18.24 -14.97
N PRO A 215 -16.89 -19.36 -15.49
CA PRO A 215 -15.43 -19.53 -15.58
C PRO A 215 -14.70 -18.42 -16.34
N ALA A 216 -15.41 -17.64 -17.17
CA ALA A 216 -14.85 -16.56 -17.98
C ALA A 216 -15.19 -15.15 -17.48
N LEU A 217 -16.08 -14.98 -16.48
CA LEU A 217 -16.58 -13.67 -16.07
C LEU A 217 -16.55 -13.50 -14.55
N LEU A 218 -15.77 -12.53 -14.08
CA LEU A 218 -15.67 -12.12 -12.68
C LEU A 218 -16.32 -10.74 -12.48
N LEU A 219 -17.10 -10.63 -11.41
CA LEU A 219 -17.69 -9.38 -10.96
C LEU A 219 -17.04 -8.97 -9.63
N GLY A 220 -16.83 -7.68 -9.41
CA GLY A 220 -16.22 -7.13 -8.21
C GLY A 220 -16.96 -5.90 -7.69
N ALA A 221 -16.98 -5.75 -6.36
CA ALA A 221 -17.44 -4.55 -5.69
C ALA A 221 -16.59 -4.29 -4.44
N GLU A 222 -16.31 -3.02 -4.14
CA GLU A 222 -15.59 -2.62 -2.93
C GLU A 222 -16.20 -1.37 -2.33
N TYR A 223 -15.94 -1.18 -1.04
CA TYR A 223 -16.07 0.10 -0.38
C TYR A 223 -14.93 0.30 0.62
N VAL A 224 -14.24 1.43 0.49
CA VAL A 224 -13.13 1.86 1.35
C VAL A 224 -13.54 3.12 2.10
N PHE A 225 -13.40 3.08 3.42
CA PHE A 225 -13.48 4.27 4.27
C PHE A 225 -12.10 4.59 4.84
N THR A 226 -11.60 5.79 4.56
CA THR A 226 -10.35 6.29 5.11
C THR A 226 -10.59 7.49 5.99
N LYS A 227 -10.04 7.47 7.21
CA LYS A 227 -10.06 8.61 8.14
C LYS A 227 -8.65 9.00 8.54
N SER A 228 -8.28 10.23 8.20
CA SER A 228 -7.11 10.92 8.73
C SER A 228 -7.44 11.56 10.08
N SER A 229 -6.50 11.52 11.03
CA SER A 229 -6.61 12.24 12.30
C SER A 229 -6.35 13.73 12.17
N GLY A 230 -5.75 14.17 11.06
CA GLY A 230 -5.10 15.48 11.00
C GLY A 230 -3.88 15.57 11.93
N VAL A 231 -3.40 16.79 12.11
CA VAL A 231 -2.26 17.19 12.94
C VAL A 231 -2.59 18.48 13.68
N ASP A 232 -1.86 18.78 14.75
CA ASP A 232 -1.94 20.06 15.48
C ASP A 232 -3.38 20.48 15.86
N GLY A 233 -4.22 19.51 16.25
CA GLY A 233 -5.60 19.74 16.70
C GLY A 233 -6.67 19.81 15.60
N ALA A 234 -6.30 19.64 14.32
CA ALA A 234 -7.25 19.58 13.22
C ALA A 234 -8.12 18.30 13.23
N SER A 235 -9.33 18.36 12.69
CA SER A 235 -10.28 17.23 12.64
C SER A 235 -9.97 16.16 11.57
N GLY A 236 -8.99 16.43 10.70
CA GLY A 236 -8.53 15.55 9.63
C GLY A 236 -9.52 15.37 8.47
N ALA A 237 -9.11 14.59 7.47
CA ALA A 237 -9.90 14.29 6.29
C ALA A 237 -10.61 12.93 6.40
N LYS A 238 -11.75 12.80 5.70
CA LYS A 238 -12.43 11.53 5.48
C LYS A 238 -12.60 11.29 3.99
N TYR A 239 -12.35 10.08 3.55
CA TYR A 239 -12.54 9.64 2.16
C TYR A 239 -13.47 8.43 2.14
N HIS A 240 -14.49 8.50 1.30
CA HIS A 240 -15.41 7.42 1.00
C HIS A 240 -15.19 7.03 -0.45
N GLN A 241 -14.69 5.83 -0.71
CA GLN A 241 -14.46 5.32 -2.06
C GLN A 241 -15.27 4.05 -2.29
N GLY A 242 -15.88 3.94 -3.46
CA GLY A 242 -16.51 2.70 -3.91
C GLY A 242 -16.06 2.39 -5.33
N ALA A 243 -15.92 1.11 -5.61
CA ALA A 243 -15.60 0.61 -6.95
C ALA A 243 -16.51 -0.54 -7.36
N LEU A 244 -16.74 -0.63 -8.66
CA LEU A 244 -17.36 -1.78 -9.32
C LEU A 244 -16.45 -2.23 -10.46
N GLY A 245 -16.33 -3.54 -10.63
CA GLY A 245 -15.45 -4.13 -11.63
C GLY A 245 -16.08 -5.31 -12.35
N VAL A 246 -15.70 -5.46 -13.61
CA VAL A 246 -16.03 -6.62 -14.46
C VAL A 246 -14.76 -7.03 -15.19
N ASP A 247 -14.36 -8.30 -15.06
CA ASP A 247 -13.20 -8.88 -15.75
C ASP A 247 -13.66 -10.10 -16.57
N TYR A 248 -13.40 -10.08 -17.89
CA TYR A 248 -13.74 -11.13 -18.82
C TYR A 248 -12.48 -11.81 -19.38
N PHE A 249 -12.29 -13.09 -19.02
CA PHE A 249 -11.17 -13.91 -19.44
C PHE A 249 -11.39 -14.45 -20.86
N LEU A 250 -10.78 -13.78 -21.85
CA LEU A 250 -10.73 -14.23 -23.25
C LEU A 250 -9.95 -15.55 -23.39
N SER A 251 -8.94 -15.76 -22.54
CA SER A 251 -8.16 -16.99 -22.45
C SER A 251 -7.47 -17.09 -21.08
N LYS A 252 -6.69 -18.16 -20.84
CA LYS A 252 -5.82 -18.27 -19.64
C LYS A 252 -4.79 -17.14 -19.52
N ARG A 253 -4.48 -16.45 -20.61
CA ARG A 253 -3.44 -15.42 -20.69
C ARG A 253 -3.96 -14.04 -21.03
N THR A 254 -5.19 -13.91 -21.50
CA THR A 254 -5.74 -12.65 -21.97
C THR A 254 -7.07 -12.37 -21.32
N ASP A 255 -7.25 -11.15 -20.82
CA ASP A 255 -8.50 -10.67 -20.26
C ASP A 255 -8.77 -9.23 -20.67
N VAL A 256 -10.05 -8.86 -20.69
CA VAL A 256 -10.52 -7.47 -20.86
C VAL A 256 -11.37 -7.12 -19.66
N TYR A 257 -11.14 -5.93 -19.10
CA TYR A 257 -11.80 -5.55 -17.86
C TYR A 257 -12.18 -4.07 -17.84
N VAL A 258 -13.21 -3.78 -17.05
CA VAL A 258 -13.71 -2.44 -16.78
C VAL A 258 -13.79 -2.26 -15.27
N VAL A 259 -13.25 -1.14 -14.76
CA VAL A 259 -13.37 -0.74 -13.35
C VAL A 259 -13.82 0.70 -13.28
N GLY A 260 -14.90 0.96 -12.55
CA GLY A 260 -15.40 2.29 -12.24
C GLY A 260 -15.22 2.59 -10.76
N VAL A 261 -14.68 3.75 -10.43
CA VAL A 261 -14.44 4.21 -9.06
C VAL A 261 -15.08 5.57 -8.85
N TYR A 262 -15.69 5.76 -7.68
CA TYR A 262 -16.15 7.06 -7.20
C TYR A 262 -15.60 7.30 -5.80
N GLN A 263 -15.04 8.49 -5.57
CA GLN A 263 -14.55 8.91 -4.27
C GLN A 263 -15.16 10.25 -3.87
N LYS A 264 -15.56 10.36 -2.60
CA LYS A 264 -15.94 11.61 -1.95
C LYS A 264 -15.03 11.90 -0.76
N ALA A 265 -14.51 13.12 -0.69
CA ALA A 265 -13.68 13.63 0.39
C ALA A 265 -14.44 14.64 1.27
N SER A 266 -13.97 14.85 2.48
CA SER A 266 -14.43 15.93 3.37
C SER A 266 -13.40 16.19 4.46
N GLY A 267 -13.49 17.36 5.12
CA GLY A 267 -12.58 17.74 6.21
C GLY A 267 -11.32 18.45 5.70
N THR A 268 -10.22 18.28 6.42
CA THR A 268 -8.94 18.97 6.14
C THR A 268 -7.86 17.95 5.82
N ASP A 269 -7.23 18.08 4.65
CA ASP A 269 -6.19 17.16 4.17
C ASP A 269 -4.81 17.44 4.77
N SER A 270 -3.80 16.66 4.37
CA SER A 270 -2.44 16.77 4.90
C SER A 270 -1.77 18.11 4.62
N THR A 271 -2.27 18.88 3.65
CA THR A 271 -1.74 20.19 3.27
C THR A 271 -2.38 21.35 4.04
N GLY A 272 -3.28 21.04 4.98
CA GLY A 272 -4.02 22.03 5.77
C GLY A 272 -5.19 22.67 5.00
N LYS A 273 -5.53 22.15 3.81
CA LYS A 273 -6.61 22.66 2.96
C LYS A 273 -7.86 21.81 3.07
N ALA A 274 -8.98 22.32 2.52
CA ALA A 274 -10.18 21.52 2.37
C ALA A 274 -9.88 20.28 1.54
N ALA A 275 -10.21 19.10 2.08
CA ALA A 275 -9.89 17.83 1.46
C ALA A 275 -10.63 17.68 0.13
N VAL A 276 -9.88 17.37 -0.91
CA VAL A 276 -10.40 17.03 -2.24
C VAL A 276 -10.30 15.54 -2.50
N ALA A 277 -11.16 15.01 -3.37
CA ALA A 277 -11.07 13.62 -3.79
C ALA A 277 -9.76 13.38 -4.57
N SER A 278 -9.05 12.31 -4.22
CA SER A 278 -7.75 11.91 -4.76
C SER A 278 -7.72 10.38 -4.87
N VAL A 279 -8.41 9.84 -5.88
CA VAL A 279 -8.29 8.43 -6.27
C VAL A 279 -6.83 8.12 -6.61
N SER A 280 -6.36 6.93 -6.24
CA SER A 280 -4.94 6.60 -6.31
C SER A 280 -4.39 6.63 -7.75
N GLN A 281 -3.15 7.11 -7.88
CA GLN A 281 -2.37 7.23 -9.13
C GLN A 281 -3.02 8.04 -10.27
N ILE A 282 -4.03 8.86 -9.98
CA ILE A 282 -4.54 9.89 -10.91
C ILE A 282 -4.46 11.28 -10.28
N THR A 283 -4.52 12.32 -11.12
CA THR A 283 -4.48 13.71 -10.66
C THR A 283 -5.62 13.98 -9.67
N PRO A 284 -5.36 14.55 -8.48
CA PRO A 284 -6.40 14.92 -7.53
C PRO A 284 -7.46 15.84 -8.16
N SER A 285 -8.70 15.70 -7.72
CA SER A 285 -9.81 16.55 -8.14
C SER A 285 -9.63 17.98 -7.63
N SER A 286 -10.25 18.95 -8.31
CA SER A 286 -10.41 20.31 -7.80
C SER A 286 -11.58 20.45 -6.81
N SER A 287 -12.31 19.36 -6.54
CA SER A 287 -13.48 19.33 -5.67
C SER A 287 -13.48 18.14 -4.72
N ASP A 288 -14.49 18.07 -3.87
CA ASP A 288 -14.70 17.00 -2.90
C ASP A 288 -15.11 15.65 -3.54
N ARG A 289 -15.19 15.56 -4.87
CA ARG A 289 -15.65 14.37 -5.59
C ARG A 289 -14.78 14.05 -6.80
N GLN A 290 -14.58 12.77 -7.06
CA GLN A 290 -13.87 12.26 -8.23
C GLN A 290 -14.48 10.95 -8.70
N ALA A 291 -14.67 10.82 -10.01
CA ALA A 291 -15.02 9.56 -10.66
C ALA A 291 -13.94 9.20 -11.67
N ALA A 292 -13.62 7.92 -11.77
CA ALA A 292 -12.65 7.40 -12.74
C ALA A 292 -13.19 6.09 -13.35
N LEU A 293 -12.87 5.88 -14.62
CA LEU A 293 -13.21 4.66 -15.36
C LEU A 293 -11.95 4.16 -16.04
N ARG A 294 -11.67 2.86 -15.91
CA ARG A 294 -10.61 2.16 -16.63
C ARG A 294 -11.22 1.07 -17.49
N VAL A 295 -10.90 1.07 -18.77
CA VAL A 295 -11.16 -0.03 -19.70
C VAL A 295 -9.81 -0.49 -20.22
N ALA A 296 -9.48 -1.77 -20.05
CA ALA A 296 -8.15 -2.27 -20.41
C ALA A 296 -8.19 -3.74 -20.86
N ILE A 297 -7.15 -4.11 -21.61
CA ILE A 297 -6.81 -5.49 -21.94
C ILE A 297 -5.51 -5.84 -21.23
N ARG A 298 -5.42 -7.04 -20.66
CA ARG A 298 -4.20 -7.58 -20.04
C ARG A 298 -3.82 -8.86 -20.76
N HIS A 299 -2.54 -8.99 -21.13
CA HIS A 299 -1.97 -10.21 -21.71
C HIS A 299 -0.74 -10.66 -20.91
N LYS A 300 -0.68 -11.96 -20.57
CA LYS A 300 0.38 -12.58 -19.76
C LYS A 300 1.20 -13.56 -20.61
N PHE A 301 2.50 -13.28 -20.77
CA PHE A 301 3.46 -14.08 -21.53
C PHE A 301 4.08 -15.22 -20.72
#